data_AF-A0AA37GK47-F1
#
_entry.id   AF-A0AA37GK47-F1
#
_cell.length_a   1.000
_cell.length_b   1.000
_cell.length_c   1.000
_cell.angle_alpha   90.00
_cell.angle_beta   90.00
_cell.angle_gamma   90.00
#
_symmetry.space_group_name_H-M   'P 1'
#
loop_
_entity.id
_entity.type
_entity.pdbx_description
1 polymer ?
#
loop_
_entity_poly.entity_id
_entity_poly.type
_entity_poly.pdbx_seq_one_letter_code
_entity_poly.pdbx_strand_id
1 'polypeptide(L)'
;MALDILAPRNQAPLNKYVDASLEKINDNTSDSIRPLATLISDDDDDEFHRDIWRILKDALALDKEINRQAARVSWIFYRIPAPFKSAEMELTSRDIQVTEDQMIHLVVAPGLRKRGKSSGEDFETDNQLLEAEVSWVPDQVPRK
;
A
#
# COMPACT_ATOMS: atom_id res chain seq x y z
N MET A 1 -4.63 21.34 7.30
CA MET A 1 -3.62 20.58 8.07
C MET A 1 -4.44 19.61 8.95
N ALA A 2 -4.51 18.30 8.74
CA ALA A 2 -3.61 17.35 8.13
C ALA A 2 -4.38 16.43 7.16
N LEU A 3 -3.81 16.23 5.97
CA LEU A 3 -4.04 15.05 5.18
C LEU A 3 -3.37 13.90 5.94
N ASP A 4 -4.14 12.89 6.36
CA ASP A 4 -3.60 11.53 6.50
C ASP A 4 -3.25 11.04 5.09
N ILE A 5 -2.20 11.63 4.53
CA ILE A 5 -1.33 10.98 3.57
C ILE A 5 -0.98 9.68 4.27
N LEU A 6 -1.31 8.55 3.64
CA LEU A 6 -0.84 7.23 4.05
C LEU A 6 0.66 7.35 4.34
N ALA A 7 1.00 7.54 5.61
CA ALA A 7 2.37 7.56 6.06
C ALA A 7 2.99 6.26 5.54
N PRO A 8 4.25 6.28 5.04
CA PRO A 8 4.90 5.07 4.63
C PRO A 8 4.80 4.10 5.81
N ARG A 9 3.97 3.07 5.62
CA ARG A 9 3.54 2.13 6.65
C ARG A 9 4.82 1.63 7.32
N ASN A 10 5.11 2.12 8.53
CA ASN A 10 6.42 2.13 9.17
C ASN A 10 7.25 0.89 8.79
N GLN A 11 8.05 0.99 7.72
CA GLN A 11 8.71 -0.17 7.11
C GLN A 11 9.96 -0.57 7.91
N ALA A 12 10.50 0.37 8.69
CA ALA A 12 11.70 0.16 9.50
C ALA A 12 11.55 -0.98 10.53
N PRO A 13 10.48 -1.04 11.36
CA PRO A 13 10.29 -2.17 12.27
C PRO A 13 10.07 -3.48 11.51
N LEU A 14 9.31 -3.47 10.40
CA LEU A 14 9.01 -4.69 9.64
C LEU A 14 10.26 -5.27 8.95
N ASN A 15 11.11 -4.42 8.36
CA ASN A 15 12.35 -4.84 7.73
C ASN A 15 13.31 -5.48 8.75
N LYS A 16 13.37 -4.95 9.97
CA LYS A 16 14.16 -5.56 11.05
C LYS A 16 13.70 -6.98 11.39
N TYR A 17 12.38 -7.23 11.42
CA TYR A 17 11.85 -8.58 11.66
C TYR A 17 12.14 -9.53 10.49
N VAL A 18 12.07 -9.03 9.26
CA VAL A 18 12.38 -9.80 8.06
C VAL A 18 13.87 -10.17 8.04
N ASP A 19 14.77 -9.24 8.30
CA ASP A 19 16.22 -9.49 8.34
C ASP A 19 16.58 -10.49 9.43
N ALA A 20 16.02 -10.36 10.63
CA ALA A 20 16.24 -11.34 11.72
C ALA A 20 15.68 -12.73 11.38
N SER A 21 14.57 -12.79 10.63
CA SER A 21 14.00 -14.07 10.18
C SER A 21 14.85 -14.71 9.09
N LEU A 22 15.36 -13.91 8.15
CA LEU A 22 16.31 -14.36 7.14
C LEU A 22 17.56 -14.91 7.82
N GLU A 23 18.11 -14.22 8.82
CA GLU A 23 19.36 -14.61 9.52
C GLU A 23 19.20 -16.01 10.11
N LYS A 24 18.08 -16.22 10.82
CA LYS A 24 17.73 -17.52 11.36
C LYS A 24 17.56 -18.60 10.30
N ILE A 25 16.98 -18.28 9.14
CA ILE A 25 16.82 -19.25 8.04
C ILE A 25 18.19 -19.57 7.43
N ASN A 26 19.05 -18.58 7.28
CA ASN A 26 20.40 -18.73 6.77
C ASN A 26 21.22 -19.66 7.67
N ASP A 27 21.22 -19.40 8.98
CA ASP A 27 21.91 -20.22 9.97
C ASP A 27 21.45 -21.67 9.91
N ASN A 28 20.13 -21.90 9.98
CA ASN A 28 19.56 -23.24 9.94
C ASN A 28 19.89 -23.98 8.63
N THR A 29 19.85 -23.26 7.50
CA THR A 29 20.11 -23.83 6.17
C THR A 29 21.59 -24.16 6.03
N SER A 30 22.47 -23.24 6.43
CA SER A 30 23.92 -23.45 6.44
C SER A 30 24.28 -24.63 7.33
N ASP A 31 23.76 -24.71 8.55
CA ASP A 31 24.03 -25.82 9.48
C ASP A 31 23.52 -27.18 8.95
N SER A 32 22.35 -27.19 8.29
CA SER A 32 21.77 -28.42 7.74
C SER A 32 22.53 -28.94 6.52
N ILE A 33 23.13 -28.04 5.72
CA ILE A 33 23.83 -28.39 4.48
C ILE A 33 25.35 -28.48 4.71
N ARG A 34 25.89 -27.94 5.82
CA ARG A 34 27.32 -27.97 6.17
C ARG A 34 27.96 -29.35 6.00
N PRO A 35 27.36 -30.47 6.46
CA PRO A 35 27.97 -31.79 6.28
C PRO A 35 28.19 -32.18 4.81
N LEU A 36 27.36 -31.67 3.90
CA LEU A 36 27.50 -31.87 2.46
C LEU A 36 28.51 -30.89 1.86
N ALA A 37 28.55 -29.65 2.33
CA ALA A 37 29.53 -28.65 1.90
C ALA A 37 30.97 -29.11 2.20
N THR A 38 31.21 -29.62 3.41
CA THR A 38 32.52 -30.17 3.84
C THR A 38 32.96 -31.43 3.08
N LEU A 39 32.06 -32.08 2.34
CA LEU A 39 32.39 -33.22 1.49
C LEU A 39 32.83 -32.81 0.08
N ILE A 40 32.54 -31.57 -0.32
CA ILE A 40 32.66 -31.09 -1.70
C ILE A 40 33.75 -30.01 -1.81
N SER A 41 34.01 -29.23 -0.76
CA SER A 41 35.12 -28.28 -0.71
C SER A 41 35.70 -28.08 0.69
N ASP A 42 36.97 -27.65 0.74
CA ASP A 42 37.66 -27.17 1.95
C ASP A 42 37.44 -25.65 2.17
N ASP A 43 36.42 -25.08 1.51
CA ASP A 43 36.24 -23.62 1.44
C ASP A 43 35.87 -23.00 2.81
N ASP A 44 36.22 -21.71 2.95
CA ASP A 44 35.88 -20.90 4.13
C ASP A 44 34.38 -20.92 4.40
N ASP A 45 33.98 -21.45 5.57
CA ASP A 45 32.59 -21.52 6.05
C ASP A 45 31.85 -20.17 5.91
N ASP A 46 32.57 -19.05 6.04
CA ASP A 46 32.05 -17.70 5.91
C ASP A 46 31.63 -17.36 4.47
N GLU A 47 32.29 -17.90 3.45
CA GLU A 47 31.92 -17.70 2.04
C GLU A 47 30.63 -18.45 1.71
N PHE A 48 30.55 -19.70 2.14
CA PHE A 48 29.33 -20.50 1.98
C PHE A 48 28.12 -19.84 2.64
N HIS A 49 28.29 -19.34 3.87
CA HIS A 49 27.21 -18.67 4.60
C HIS A 49 26.75 -17.35 3.93
N ARG A 50 27.69 -16.60 3.32
CA ARG A 50 27.36 -15.41 2.52
C ARG A 50 26.60 -15.75 1.24
N ASP A 51 26.91 -16.88 0.60
CA ASP A 51 26.24 -17.29 -0.63
C ASP A 51 24.80 -17.71 -0.39
N ILE A 52 24.53 -18.48 0.67
CA ILE A 52 23.15 -18.81 1.08
C ILE A 52 22.38 -17.53 1.45
N TRP A 53 23.02 -16.60 2.15
CA TRP A 53 22.43 -15.30 2.47
C TRP A 53 22.00 -14.52 1.23
N ARG A 54 22.88 -14.48 0.21
CA ARG A 54 22.59 -13.81 -1.07
C ARG A 54 21.39 -14.47 -1.76
N ILE A 55 21.37 -15.80 -1.86
CA ILE A 55 20.27 -16.54 -2.49
C ILE A 55 18.93 -16.23 -1.80
N LEU A 56 18.89 -16.23 -0.47
CA LEU A 56 17.68 -15.91 0.29
C LEU A 56 17.21 -14.47 0.06
N LYS A 57 18.14 -13.51 -0.04
CA LYS A 57 17.81 -12.12 -0.37
C LYS A 57 17.26 -11.97 -1.78
N ASP A 58 17.86 -12.64 -2.75
CA ASP A 58 17.43 -12.60 -4.14
C ASP A 58 16.05 -13.24 -4.31
N ALA A 59 15.81 -14.39 -3.68
CA ALA A 59 14.51 -15.05 -3.64
C ALA A 59 13.44 -14.16 -2.99
N LEU A 60 13.75 -13.52 -1.86
CA LEU A 60 12.83 -12.59 -1.20
C LEU A 60 12.54 -11.36 -2.07
N ALA A 61 13.54 -10.82 -2.76
CA ALA A 61 13.36 -9.70 -3.68
C ALA A 61 12.44 -10.09 -4.84
N LEU A 62 12.64 -11.28 -5.40
CA LEU A 62 11.79 -11.83 -6.45
C LEU A 62 10.36 -12.06 -5.96
N ASP A 63 10.17 -12.67 -4.79
CA ASP A 63 8.85 -12.89 -4.21
C ASP A 63 8.12 -11.58 -3.92
N LYS A 64 8.83 -10.54 -3.49
CA LYS A 64 8.26 -9.19 -3.34
C LYS A 64 7.81 -8.62 -4.68
N GLU A 65 8.58 -8.85 -5.73
CA GLU A 65 8.23 -8.41 -7.08
C GLU A 65 7.02 -9.17 -7.63
N ILE A 66 6.98 -10.50 -7.47
CA ILE A 66 5.89 -11.36 -7.95
C ILE A 66 4.59 -11.11 -7.17
N ASN A 67 4.68 -10.96 -5.84
CA ASN A 67 3.51 -10.66 -5.00
C ASN A 67 3.03 -9.21 -5.13
N ARG A 68 3.73 -8.36 -5.88
CA ARG A 68 3.31 -7.01 -6.18
C ARG A 68 2.16 -7.06 -7.17
N GLN A 69 0.92 -6.93 -6.68
CA GLN A 69 -0.27 -6.92 -7.53
C GLN A 69 -0.13 -5.89 -8.67
N ALA A 70 -0.18 -6.34 -9.93
CA ALA A 70 -0.05 -5.47 -11.10
C ALA A 70 -1.03 -4.29 -11.07
N ALA A 71 -2.21 -4.49 -10.49
CA ALA A 71 -3.13 -3.42 -10.15
C ALA A 71 -3.78 -3.63 -8.78
N ARG A 72 -3.98 -2.55 -8.04
CA ARG A 72 -4.73 -2.52 -6.77
C ARG A 72 -5.92 -1.58 -6.90
N VAL A 73 -7.09 -2.08 -6.53
CA VAL A 73 -8.31 -1.26 -6.45
C VAL A 73 -8.61 -0.96 -4.99
N SER A 74 -8.92 0.29 -4.68
CA SER A 74 -9.26 0.74 -3.33
C SER A 74 -10.42 1.72 -3.33
N TRP A 75 -11.33 1.54 -2.38
CA TRP A 75 -12.40 2.48 -2.08
C TRP A 75 -11.87 3.68 -1.29
N ILE A 76 -12.32 4.87 -1.65
CA ILE A 76 -12.01 6.12 -0.97
C ILE A 76 -13.17 6.45 -0.04
N PHE A 77 -12.87 6.49 1.25
CA PHE A 77 -13.82 6.89 2.28
C PHE A 77 -13.39 8.22 2.88
N TYR A 78 -14.36 9.10 3.10
CA TYR A 78 -14.13 10.41 3.73
C TYR A 78 -14.64 10.38 5.16
N ARG A 79 -13.87 10.97 6.07
CA ARG A 79 -14.37 11.31 7.41
C ARG A 79 -15.20 12.58 7.29
N ILE A 80 -16.41 12.53 7.81
CA ILE A 80 -17.42 13.58 7.67
C ILE A 80 -17.69 14.21 9.04
N PRO A 81 -17.95 15.53 9.13
CA PRO A 81 -17.99 16.50 8.03
C PRO A 81 -16.61 16.81 7.43
N ALA A 82 -16.59 17.10 6.13
CA ALA A 82 -15.38 17.47 5.39
C ALA A 82 -15.66 18.55 4.35
N PRO A 83 -14.66 19.36 3.93
CA PRO A 83 -14.82 20.27 2.80
C PRO A 83 -15.06 19.51 1.50
N PHE A 84 -15.92 20.07 0.63
CA PHE A 84 -16.17 19.57 -0.71
C PHE A 84 -14.92 19.74 -1.58
N LYS A 85 -14.54 18.69 -2.31
CA LYS A 85 -13.41 18.72 -3.23
C LYS A 85 -13.87 18.31 -4.61
N SER A 86 -13.98 19.28 -5.52
CA SER A 86 -14.47 19.07 -6.89
C SER A 86 -13.67 18.02 -7.68
N ALA A 87 -12.38 17.85 -7.38
CA ALA A 87 -11.54 16.84 -8.02
C ALA A 87 -11.77 15.40 -7.53
N GLU A 88 -12.38 15.23 -6.34
CA GLU A 88 -12.52 13.91 -5.70
C GLU A 88 -13.99 13.52 -5.43
N MET A 89 -14.93 14.44 -5.62
CA MET A 89 -16.32 14.32 -5.19
C MET A 89 -17.29 14.93 -6.20
N GLU A 90 -18.42 14.27 -6.41
CA GLU A 90 -19.59 14.83 -7.11
C GLU A 90 -20.78 14.94 -6.15
N LEU A 91 -21.63 15.96 -6.35
CA LEU A 91 -22.87 16.08 -5.60
C LEU A 91 -23.96 15.17 -6.17
N THR A 92 -24.70 14.49 -5.28
CA THR A 92 -25.92 13.74 -5.65
C THR A 92 -26.92 14.59 -6.44
N SER A 93 -27.05 15.87 -6.08
CA SER A 93 -27.91 16.83 -6.78
C SER A 93 -27.07 17.76 -7.65
N ARG A 94 -26.98 17.42 -8.95
CA ARG A 94 -26.18 18.16 -9.95
C ARG A 94 -26.62 19.61 -10.19
N ASP A 95 -27.83 19.96 -9.76
CA ASP A 95 -28.39 21.31 -9.92
C ASP A 95 -27.92 22.30 -8.84
N ILE A 96 -27.16 21.83 -7.84
CA ILE A 96 -26.67 22.67 -6.75
C ILE A 96 -25.18 22.94 -6.99
N GLN A 97 -24.82 24.22 -7.11
CA GLN A 97 -23.42 24.62 -7.09
C GLN A 97 -22.98 24.85 -5.64
N VAL A 98 -21.99 24.09 -5.21
CA VAL A 98 -21.28 24.29 -3.93
C VAL A 98 -19.86 24.78 -4.21
N THR A 99 -19.36 25.62 -3.31
CA THR A 99 -17.97 26.06 -3.32
C THR A 99 -17.09 25.01 -2.63
N GLU A 100 -15.77 25.02 -2.90
CA GLU A 100 -14.82 24.08 -2.28
C GLU A 100 -14.69 24.24 -0.76
N ASP A 101 -15.18 25.35 -0.20
CA ASP A 101 -15.23 25.57 1.24
C ASP A 101 -16.48 24.97 1.90
N GLN A 102 -17.43 24.47 1.11
CA GLN A 102 -18.68 23.95 1.65
C GLN A 102 -18.47 22.60 2.36
N MET A 103 -18.98 22.48 3.58
CA MET A 103 -18.93 21.23 4.32
C MET A 103 -19.98 20.23 3.79
N ILE A 104 -19.51 19.05 3.43
CA ILE A 104 -20.34 17.88 3.16
C ILE A 104 -20.62 17.13 4.46
N HIS A 105 -21.83 16.55 4.54
CA HIS A 105 -22.32 15.88 5.75
C HIS A 105 -22.71 14.41 5.50
N LEU A 106 -22.65 13.96 4.25
CA LEU A 106 -22.97 12.60 3.88
C LEU A 106 -22.15 12.15 2.68
N VAL A 107 -21.60 10.94 2.75
CA VAL A 107 -21.11 10.21 1.58
C VAL A 107 -22.22 9.23 1.19
N VAL A 108 -22.79 9.43 0.00
CA VAL A 108 -23.83 8.56 -0.56
C VAL A 108 -23.19 7.34 -1.19
N ALA A 109 -22.09 7.54 -1.94
CA ALA A 109 -21.29 6.46 -2.50
C ALA A 109 -19.79 6.79 -2.37
N PRO A 110 -18.95 5.84 -1.92
CA PRO A 110 -17.51 6.05 -1.85
C PRO A 110 -16.89 6.15 -3.24
N GLY A 111 -15.80 6.91 -3.34
CA GLY A 111 -15.03 7.00 -4.58
C GLY A 111 -14.21 5.73 -4.82
N LEU A 112 -13.68 5.57 -6.03
CA LEU A 112 -12.88 4.42 -6.41
C LEU A 112 -11.56 4.86 -7.01
N ARG A 113 -10.46 4.28 -6.53
CA ARG A 113 -9.11 4.46 -7.05
C ARG A 113 -8.52 3.14 -7.53
N LYS A 114 -7.70 3.22 -8.56
CA LYS A 114 -6.92 2.12 -9.10
C LYS A 114 -5.48 2.55 -9.24
N ARG A 115 -4.61 1.81 -8.57
CA ARG A 115 -3.17 1.91 -8.71
C ARG A 115 -2.67 0.84 -9.67
N GLY A 116 -1.81 1.23 -10.61
CA GLY A 116 -1.27 0.31 -11.60
C GLY A 116 -2.29 -0.18 -12.63
N LYS A 117 -1.79 -0.58 -13.81
CA LYS A 117 -2.57 -1.23 -14.86
C LYS A 117 -2.50 -2.75 -14.70
N SER A 118 -3.48 -3.46 -15.24
CA SER A 118 -3.46 -4.93 -15.25
C SER A 118 -2.31 -5.53 -16.06
N SER A 119 -1.67 -4.72 -16.92
CA SER A 119 -0.43 -5.06 -17.63
C SER A 119 0.83 -5.01 -16.76
N GLY A 120 0.75 -4.46 -15.54
CA GLY A 120 1.92 -4.20 -14.67
C GLY A 120 2.56 -2.83 -14.88
N GLU A 121 2.09 -2.04 -15.83
CA GLU A 121 2.52 -0.65 -16.06
C GLU A 121 1.93 0.33 -15.03
N ASP A 122 2.55 1.51 -14.89
CA ASP A 122 2.08 2.62 -14.05
C ASP A 122 1.81 2.23 -12.59
N PHE A 123 2.58 1.27 -12.07
CA PHE A 123 2.36 0.70 -10.74
C PHE A 123 2.38 1.74 -9.61
N GLU A 124 3.21 2.78 -9.72
CA GLU A 124 3.26 3.86 -8.73
C GLU A 124 2.17 4.93 -8.93
N THR A 125 1.43 4.88 -10.04
CA THR A 125 0.40 5.85 -10.38
C THR A 125 -0.95 5.44 -9.80
N ASP A 126 -1.53 6.31 -8.97
CA ASP A 126 -2.85 6.14 -8.38
C ASP A 126 -3.88 6.95 -9.18
N ASN A 127 -4.73 6.27 -9.95
CA ASN A 127 -5.73 6.88 -10.82
C ASN A 127 -7.11 6.80 -10.17
N GLN A 128 -7.82 7.92 -10.13
CA GLN A 128 -9.22 7.92 -9.71
C GLN A 128 -10.10 7.39 -10.84
N LEU A 129 -10.88 6.35 -10.53
CA LEU A 129 -11.84 5.75 -11.45
C LEU A 129 -13.24 6.31 -11.29
N LEU A 130 -13.65 6.58 -10.05
CA LEU A 130 -14.94 7.16 -9.69
C LEU A 130 -14.74 8.23 -8.63
N GLU A 131 -15.38 9.37 -8.83
CA GLU A 131 -15.58 10.38 -7.78
C GLU A 131 -16.50 9.82 -6.70
N ALA A 132 -16.38 10.34 -5.48
CA ALA A 132 -17.33 10.00 -4.43
C ALA A 132 -18.59 10.82 -4.56
N GLU A 133 -19.73 10.15 -4.49
CA GLU A 133 -21.02 10.83 -4.45
C GLU A 133 -21.29 11.31 -3.03
N VAL A 134 -21.49 12.62 -2.87
CA VAL A 134 -21.65 13.26 -1.56
C VAL A 134 -22.88 14.16 -1.54
N SER A 135 -23.38 14.39 -0.33
CA SER A 135 -24.50 15.29 -0.09
C SER A 135 -24.18 16.24 1.06
N TRP A 136 -24.77 17.43 0.95
CA TRP A 136 -24.69 18.47 1.95
C TRP A 136 -26.03 18.61 2.65
N VAL A 137 -26.01 19.15 3.86
CA VAL A 137 -27.21 19.65 4.51
C VAL A 137 -26.97 21.13 4.74
N PRO A 138 -27.74 22.03 4.10
CA PRO A 138 -27.64 23.44 4.41
C PRO A 138 -28.03 23.66 5.87
N ASP A 139 -27.30 24.55 6.56
CA ASP A 139 -27.65 24.97 7.91
C ASP A 139 -29.13 25.39 7.95
N GLN A 140 -29.81 24.87 8.97
CA GLN A 140 -31.24 24.60 9.01
C GLN A 140 -32.14 25.65 8.35
N VAL A 141 -32.98 25.20 7.40
CA VAL A 141 -34.25 25.87 7.10
C VAL A 141 -35.02 25.97 8.43
N PRO A 142 -35.47 27.17 8.85
CA PRO A 142 -36.15 27.32 10.13
C PRO A 142 -37.40 26.44 10.13
N ARG A 143 -37.49 25.54 11.10
CA ARG A 143 -38.71 24.75 11.35
C ARG A 143 -39.80 25.75 11.76
N LYS A 144 -40.82 25.87 10.92
CA LYS A 144 -42.06 26.60 11.24
C LYS A 144 -42.79 25.92 12.39
#